data_AF-A0A845U8G5-F1
#
_entry.id   AF-A0A845U8G5-F1
#
_cell.length_a   1.000
_cell.length_b   1.000
_cell.length_c   1.000
_cell.angle_alpha   90.00
_cell.angle_beta   90.00
_cell.angle_gamma   90.00
#
_symmetry.space_group_name_H-M   'P 1'
#
loop_
_entity.id
_entity.type
_entity.pdbx_description
1 polymer ?
#
loop_
_entity_poly.entity_id
_entity_poly.type
_entity_poly.pdbx_seq_one_letter_code
_entity_poly.pdbx_strand_id
1 'polypeptide(L)'
;MPTPSIFQHHRMILCHFDSYSTALRFARFGDSVMIPTPLPEQVSLSTVSDTDDHPPAAVLDAVLARLGIPPARLELDHRFNASLSSDRGRIHIHLARFMDFDAPHAFIEAHDGVFKPLSELRRLPMMELNLLRDIFNLIMGNG
;
A
#
# COMPACT_ATOMS: atom_id res chain seq x y z
N MET A 1 7.74 4.08 -20.21
CA MET A 1 8.18 5.09 -19.22
C MET A 1 7.02 5.33 -18.28
N PRO A 2 7.06 4.89 -17.01
CA PRO A 2 5.96 5.18 -16.08
C PRO A 2 5.90 6.69 -15.83
N THR A 3 4.73 7.27 -16.10
CA THR A 3 4.50 8.72 -16.07
C THR A 3 4.65 9.23 -14.64
N PRO A 4 5.52 10.22 -14.36
CA PRO A 4 5.74 10.73 -13.00
C PRO A 4 4.48 11.33 -12.34
N SER A 5 3.42 11.59 -13.12
CA SER A 5 2.13 12.09 -12.62
C SER A 5 1.29 11.04 -11.89
N ILE A 6 1.45 9.73 -12.16
CA ILE A 6 0.61 8.69 -11.53
C ILE A 6 0.79 8.68 -10.02
N PHE A 7 2.00 8.91 -9.53
CA PHE A 7 2.30 8.94 -8.10
C PHE A 7 1.94 10.26 -7.41
N GLN A 8 1.37 11.24 -8.14
CA GLN A 8 0.83 12.43 -7.49
C GLN A 8 -0.47 12.07 -6.78
N HIS A 9 -1.37 11.37 -7.47
CA HIS A 9 -2.71 11.02 -7.01
C HIS A 9 -2.88 9.56 -6.60
N HIS A 10 -1.87 8.69 -6.77
CA HIS A 10 -1.97 7.30 -6.37
C HIS A 10 -0.90 6.94 -5.34
N ARG A 11 -1.30 6.17 -4.33
CA ARG A 11 -0.42 5.51 -3.35
C ARG A 11 -0.74 4.05 -3.31
N MET A 12 0.25 3.27 -2.92
CA MET A 12 0.10 1.84 -2.74
C MET A 12 0.60 1.45 -1.36
N ILE A 13 -0.11 0.52 -0.74
CA ILE A 13 0.31 -0.17 0.47
C ILE A 13 0.67 -1.59 0.07
N LEU A 14 1.83 -2.07 0.51
CA LEU A 14 2.23 -3.44 0.30
C LEU A 14 2.03 -4.25 1.58
N CYS A 15 1.35 -5.38 1.47
CA CYS A 15 1.18 -6.32 2.57
C CYS A 15 1.63 -7.73 2.18
N HIS A 16 2.05 -8.50 3.17
CA HIS A 16 2.30 -9.93 3.06
C HIS A 16 1.48 -10.64 4.11
N PHE A 17 0.71 -11.64 3.67
CA PHE A 17 -0.08 -12.47 4.57
C PHE A 17 0.62 -13.83 4.70
N ASP A 18 1.11 -14.10 5.89
CA ASP A 18 1.71 -15.39 6.22
C ASP A 18 0.60 -16.35 6.65
N SER A 19 0.31 -17.35 5.80
CA SER A 19 -0.72 -18.36 6.07
C SER A 19 -0.34 -19.35 7.16
N TYR A 20 0.95 -19.52 7.46
CA TYR A 20 1.45 -20.41 8.50
C TYR A 20 1.25 -19.80 9.89
N SER A 21 1.59 -18.52 10.06
CA SER A 21 1.44 -17.80 11.32
C SER A 21 0.14 -16.99 11.41
N THR A 22 -0.68 -16.97 10.35
CA THR A 22 -1.86 -16.11 10.20
C THR A 22 -1.56 -14.63 10.48
N ALA A 23 -0.33 -14.21 10.16
CA ALA A 23 0.17 -12.88 10.48
C ALA A 23 0.16 -12.00 9.23
N LEU A 24 -0.56 -10.88 9.30
CA LEU A 24 -0.49 -9.84 8.28
C LEU A 24 0.63 -8.86 8.59
N ARG A 25 1.59 -8.76 7.68
CA ARG A 25 2.73 -7.85 7.74
C ARG A 25 2.59 -6.78 6.67
N PHE A 26 2.98 -5.56 6.98
CA PHE A 26 2.97 -4.46 6.03
C PHE A 26 4.39 -3.95 5.80
N ALA A 27 4.69 -3.57 4.55
CA ALA A 27 5.95 -2.93 4.24
C ALA A 27 5.93 -1.48 4.74
N ARG A 28 6.86 -1.15 5.63
CA ARG A 28 7.08 0.20 6.13
C ARG A 28 8.39 0.73 5.56
N PHE A 29 8.36 1.92 4.97
CA PHE A 29 9.49 2.62 4.42
C PHE A 29 9.74 3.89 5.24
N GLY A 30 10.83 3.92 6.01
CA GLY A 30 11.09 5.01 6.97
C GLY A 30 9.97 5.11 8.02
N ASP A 31 9.22 6.20 8.02
CA ASP A 31 8.12 6.47 8.97
C ASP A 31 6.72 6.40 8.34
N SER A 32 6.59 5.77 7.17
CA SER A 32 5.34 5.63 6.41
C SER A 32 5.22 4.22 5.83
N VAL A 33 4.00 3.74 5.61
CA VAL A 33 3.73 2.50 4.83
C VAL A 33 3.33 2.77 3.39
N MET A 34 3.27 4.04 3.02
CA MET A 34 2.80 4.50 1.73
C MET A 34 3.96 4.63 0.77
N ILE A 35 3.80 4.02 -0.41
CA ILE A 35 4.73 4.14 -1.52
C ILE A 35 4.06 4.72 -2.77
N PRO A 36 4.83 5.37 -3.65
CA PRO A 36 6.27 5.64 -3.53
C PRO A 36 6.62 6.87 -2.67
N THR A 37 5.63 7.65 -2.25
CA THR A 37 5.81 8.81 -1.39
C THR A 37 4.88 8.73 -0.17
N PRO A 38 5.29 9.26 0.99
CA PRO A 38 4.42 9.31 2.17
C PRO A 38 3.18 10.15 1.92
N LEU A 39 2.15 9.97 2.74
CA LEU A 39 0.98 10.84 2.71
C LEU A 39 1.36 12.27 3.15
N PRO A 40 0.75 13.31 2.55
CA PRO A 40 0.90 14.67 3.05
C PRO A 40 0.27 14.80 4.45
N GLU A 41 0.76 15.74 5.26
CA GLU A 41 0.29 15.93 6.64
C GLU A 41 -1.21 16.24 6.74
N GLN A 42 -1.77 16.91 5.73
CA GLN A 42 -3.17 17.31 5.68
C GLN A 42 -3.94 16.47 4.65
N VAL A 43 -4.36 15.29 5.09
CA VAL A 43 -5.27 14.41 4.33
C VAL A 43 -6.52 14.10 5.12
N SER A 44 -7.64 13.98 4.42
CA SER A 44 -8.92 13.57 5.00
C SER A 44 -9.52 12.43 4.18
N LEU A 45 -10.30 11.55 4.81
CA LEU A 45 -11.05 10.54 4.07
C LEU A 45 -12.03 11.22 3.12
N SER A 46 -12.03 10.77 1.87
CA SER A 46 -12.94 11.23 0.82
C SER A 46 -13.81 10.06 0.37
N THR A 47 -14.96 10.38 -0.20
CA THR A 47 -15.75 9.37 -0.92
C THR A 47 -14.94 8.84 -2.09
N VAL A 48 -14.94 7.52 -2.23
CA VAL A 48 -14.40 6.81 -3.39
C VAL A 48 -15.22 7.22 -4.62
N SER A 49 -14.54 7.59 -5.71
CA SER A 49 -15.17 7.94 -6.99
C SER A 49 -14.46 7.19 -8.10
N ASP A 50 -15.21 6.59 -9.02
CA ASP A 50 -14.68 5.88 -10.21
C ASP A 50 -14.00 6.80 -11.25
N THR A 51 -13.77 8.05 -10.89
CA THR A 51 -13.08 9.05 -11.73
C THR A 51 -11.57 8.92 -11.58
N ASP A 52 -11.08 7.68 -11.64
CA ASP A 52 -9.65 7.39 -11.60
C ASP A 52 -9.04 7.70 -12.97
N ASP A 53 -8.11 8.66 -13.02
CA ASP A 53 -7.37 9.00 -14.24
C ASP A 53 -6.44 7.85 -14.71
N HIS A 54 -6.13 6.90 -13.82
CA HIS A 54 -5.25 5.78 -14.12
C HIS A 54 -5.77 4.45 -13.56
N PRO A 55 -5.66 3.34 -14.33
CA PRO A 55 -6.07 2.03 -13.85
C PRO A 55 -5.14 1.53 -12.73
N PRO A 56 -5.66 0.85 -11.69
CA PRO A 56 -4.86 0.32 -10.58
C PRO A 56 -3.69 -0.56 -11.02
N ALA A 57 -3.88 -1.33 -12.10
CA ALA A 57 -2.83 -2.16 -12.69
C ALA A 57 -1.61 -1.34 -13.18
N ALA A 58 -1.84 -0.15 -13.76
CA ALA A 58 -0.75 0.71 -14.19
C ALA A 58 0.02 1.31 -12.99
N VAL A 59 -0.69 1.59 -11.88
CA VAL A 59 -0.05 2.02 -10.62
C VAL A 59 0.83 0.90 -10.08
N LEU A 60 0.32 -0.34 -10.08
CA LEU A 60 1.08 -1.52 -9.67
C LEU A 60 2.34 -1.70 -10.51
N ASP A 61 2.22 -1.70 -11.84
CA ASP A 61 3.37 -1.84 -12.74
C ASP A 61 4.44 -0.76 -12.51
N ALA A 62 4.01 0.48 -12.25
CA ALA A 62 4.92 1.57 -11.94
C ALA A 62 5.63 1.37 -10.59
N VAL A 63 4.92 0.88 -9.57
CA VAL A 63 5.50 0.52 -8.25
C VAL A 63 6.47 -0.64 -8.38
N LEU A 64 6.10 -1.69 -9.11
CA LEU A 64 6.92 -2.87 -9.37
C LEU A 64 8.22 -2.50 -10.09
N ALA A 65 8.12 -1.69 -11.15
CA ALA A 65 9.28 -1.20 -11.88
C ALA A 65 10.21 -0.37 -10.99
N ARG A 66 9.66 0.41 -10.04
CA ARG A 66 10.43 1.21 -9.09
C ARG A 66 11.13 0.35 -8.04
N LEU A 67 10.43 -0.65 -7.50
CA LEU A 67 10.97 -1.53 -6.46
C LEU A 67 11.83 -2.66 -7.04
N GLY A 68 11.78 -2.89 -8.35
CA GLY A 68 12.44 -4.02 -9.02
C GLY A 68 11.78 -5.36 -8.71
N ILE A 69 10.50 -5.36 -8.32
CA ILE A 69 9.77 -6.59 -7.97
C ILE A 69 9.08 -7.16 -9.22
N PRO A 70 9.16 -8.48 -9.47
CA PRO A 70 8.42 -9.11 -10.56
C PRO A 70 6.90 -9.01 -10.38
N PRO A 71 6.12 -8.70 -11.44
CA PRO A 71 4.66 -8.61 -11.37
C PRO A 71 3.98 -9.91 -10.93
N ALA A 72 4.58 -11.07 -11.20
CA ALA A 72 4.04 -12.36 -10.78
C ALA A 72 4.03 -12.57 -9.24
N ARG A 73 4.71 -11.72 -8.46
CA ARG A 73 4.84 -11.86 -7.00
C ARG A 73 3.90 -10.98 -6.20
N LEU A 74 3.27 -9.99 -6.84
CA LEU A 74 2.38 -9.03 -6.20
C LEU A 74 1.05 -9.05 -6.93
N GLU A 75 -0.03 -9.23 -6.18
CA GLU A 75 -1.39 -9.16 -6.70
C GLU A 75 -2.07 -7.92 -6.15
N LEU A 76 -2.79 -7.19 -7.00
CA LEU A 76 -3.59 -6.06 -6.55
C LEU A 76 -4.86 -6.57 -5.87
N ASP A 77 -5.13 -6.06 -4.67
CA ASP A 77 -6.36 -6.38 -3.95
C ASP A 77 -7.41 -5.32 -4.25
N HIS A 78 -8.32 -5.64 -5.17
CA HIS A 78 -9.43 -4.77 -5.57
C HIS A 78 -10.54 -4.65 -4.52
N ARG A 79 -10.49 -5.45 -3.43
CA ARG A 79 -11.48 -5.38 -2.35
C ARG A 79 -11.22 -4.17 -1.45
N PHE A 80 -9.96 -3.73 -1.38
CA PHE A 80 -9.60 -2.52 -0.68
C PHE A 80 -9.66 -1.33 -1.64
N ASN A 81 -10.53 -0.37 -1.32
CA ASN A 81 -10.61 0.88 -2.05
C ASN A 81 -10.77 2.03 -1.06
N ALA A 82 -9.76 2.90 -1.00
CA ALA A 82 -9.79 4.09 -0.16
C ALA A 82 -9.32 5.31 -0.96
N SER A 83 -10.03 6.42 -0.81
CA SER A 83 -9.66 7.71 -1.38
C SER A 83 -9.50 8.74 -0.28
N LEU A 84 -8.45 9.53 -0.38
CA LEU A 84 -8.16 10.65 0.50
C LEU A 84 -8.27 11.97 -0.28
N SER A 85 -8.70 13.03 0.35
CA SER A 85 -8.60 14.39 -0.15
C SER A 85 -7.43 15.10 0.51
N SER A 86 -6.61 15.77 -0.30
CA SER A 86 -5.54 16.66 0.13
C SER A 86 -5.70 18.02 -0.53
N ASP A 87 -4.94 19.01 -0.06
CA ASP A 87 -4.81 20.33 -0.67
C ASP A 87 -4.37 20.30 -2.14
N ARG A 88 -3.59 19.28 -2.53
CA ARG A 88 -3.09 19.07 -3.89
C ARG A 88 -4.04 18.28 -4.80
N GLY A 89 -5.13 17.76 -4.25
CA GLY A 89 -6.08 16.92 -4.98
C GLY A 89 -6.38 15.61 -4.28
N ARG A 90 -7.04 14.70 -4.99
CA ARG A 90 -7.46 13.40 -4.46
C ARG A 90 -6.32 12.39 -4.55
N ILE A 91 -6.17 11.57 -3.53
CA ILE A 91 -5.17 10.51 -3.43
C ILE A 91 -5.88 9.18 -3.27
N HIS A 92 -5.70 8.28 -4.23
CA HIS A 92 -6.25 6.94 -4.23
C HIS A 92 -5.25 5.97 -3.63
N ILE A 93 -5.69 5.16 -2.67
CA ILE A 93 -4.89 4.19 -1.95
C ILE A 93 -5.24 2.81 -2.47
N HIS A 94 -4.25 2.17 -3.09
CA HIS A 94 -4.35 0.79 -3.59
C HIS A 94 -3.66 -0.17 -2.62
N LEU A 95 -4.19 -1.38 -2.52
CA LEU A 95 -3.55 -2.45 -1.76
C LEU A 95 -2.93 -3.45 -2.73
N ALA A 96 -1.68 -3.83 -2.50
CA ALA A 96 -1.08 -4.96 -3.18
C ALA A 96 -0.53 -5.96 -2.18
N ARG A 97 -0.79 -7.24 -2.44
CA ARG A 97 -0.43 -8.35 -1.56
C ARG A 97 0.64 -9.20 -2.22
N PHE A 98 1.66 -9.57 -1.46
CA PHE A 98 2.65 -10.54 -1.90
C PHE A 98 2.06 -11.95 -1.92
N MET A 99 2.25 -12.65 -3.05
CA MET A 99 1.84 -14.05 -3.25
C MET A 99 2.90 -15.06 -2.83
N ASP A 100 4.11 -14.59 -2.52
CA ASP A 100 5.20 -15.43 -2.03
C ASP A 100 4.85 -16.06 -0.67
N PHE A 101 5.34 -17.27 -0.45
CA PHE A 101 5.17 -17.97 0.83
C PHE A 101 5.79 -17.17 1.98
N ASP A 102 7.02 -16.69 1.78
CA ASP A 102 7.72 -15.81 2.71
C ASP A 102 7.66 -14.35 2.25
N ALA A 103 7.65 -13.42 3.21
CA ALA A 103 7.72 -11.99 2.92
C ALA A 103 9.05 -11.69 2.21
N PRO A 104 9.06 -11.04 1.03
CA PRO A 104 10.27 -10.90 0.26
C PRO A 104 11.07 -9.67 0.73
N HIS A 105 11.63 -9.80 1.93
CA HIS A 105 12.37 -8.77 2.66
C HIS A 105 13.46 -8.11 1.80
N ALA A 106 14.18 -8.90 0.99
CA ALA A 106 15.29 -8.41 0.16
C ALA A 106 14.91 -7.25 -0.79
N PHE A 107 13.70 -7.25 -1.37
CA PHE A 107 13.29 -6.15 -2.26
C PHE A 107 12.95 -4.89 -1.48
N ILE A 108 12.39 -5.04 -0.28
CA ILE A 108 11.91 -3.91 0.51
C ILE A 108 13.09 -3.28 1.28
N GLU A 109 13.99 -4.11 1.82
CA GLU A 109 15.23 -3.68 2.49
C GLU A 109 16.18 -2.93 1.54
N ALA A 110 16.19 -3.28 0.25
CA ALA A 110 16.94 -2.53 -0.77
C ALA A 110 16.45 -1.07 -0.94
N HIS A 111 15.25 -0.74 -0.45
CA HIS A 111 14.67 0.60 -0.46
C HIS A 111 14.46 1.14 0.97
N ASP A 112 15.28 0.69 1.94
CA ASP A 112 15.19 1.05 3.37
C ASP A 112 13.82 0.73 4.00
N GLY A 113 13.11 -0.22 3.43
CA GLY A 113 11.85 -0.70 3.94
C GLY A 113 12.02 -1.93 4.83
N VAL A 114 11.06 -2.13 5.73
CA VAL A 114 10.98 -3.31 6.61
C VAL A 114 9.54 -3.82 6.69
N PHE A 115 9.36 -5.13 6.68
CA PHE A 115 8.04 -5.73 6.97
C PHE A 115 7.79 -5.74 8.47
N LYS A 116 6.66 -5.17 8.87
CA LYS A 116 6.25 -5.04 10.26
C LYS A 116 4.78 -5.40 10.44
N PRO A 117 4.42 -6.14 11.50
CA PRO A 117 3.02 -6.38 11.82
C PRO A 117 2.34 -5.09 12.29
N LEU A 118 1.01 -5.03 12.19
CA LEU A 118 0.21 -3.86 12.62
C LEU A 118 0.56 -3.39 14.05
N SER A 119 0.84 -4.33 14.97
CA SER A 119 1.21 -4.02 16.35
C SER A 119 2.52 -3.25 16.51
N GLU A 120 3.45 -3.36 15.56
CA GLU A 120 4.72 -2.58 15.54
C GLU A 120 4.57 -1.24 14.80
N LEU A 121 3.48 -1.07 14.05
CA LEU A 121 3.21 0.11 13.24
C LEU A 121 2.43 1.20 13.96
N ARG A 122 2.08 1.01 15.24
CA ARG A 122 1.34 1.96 16.10
C ARG A 122 1.93 3.37 16.20
N ARG A 123 3.15 3.60 15.72
CA ARG A 123 3.83 4.90 15.67
C ARG A 123 3.57 5.69 14.37
N LEU A 124 2.89 5.08 13.38
CA LEU A 124 2.51 5.74 12.14
C LEU A 124 1.43 6.81 12.36
N PRO A 125 1.25 7.74 11.40
CA PRO A 125 0.14 8.69 11.44
C PRO A 125 -1.21 7.99 11.61
N MET A 126 -2.14 8.63 12.34
CA MET A 126 -3.47 8.05 12.61
C MET A 126 -4.22 7.68 11.33
N MET A 127 -4.05 8.46 10.26
CA MET A 127 -4.65 8.15 8.96
C MET A 127 -4.14 6.82 8.40
N GLU A 128 -2.82 6.61 8.37
CA GLU A 128 -2.21 5.35 7.90
C GLU A 128 -2.63 4.19 8.80
N LEU A 129 -2.63 4.39 10.12
CA LEU A 129 -3.08 3.38 11.06
C LEU A 129 -4.52 2.95 10.82
N ASN A 130 -5.44 3.89 10.56
CA ASN A 130 -6.83 3.56 10.25
C ASN A 130 -6.93 2.72 8.97
N LEU A 131 -6.23 3.11 7.91
CA LEU A 131 -6.20 2.35 6.65
C LEU A 131 -5.65 0.94 6.86
N LEU A 132 -4.56 0.79 7.62
CA LEU A 132 -3.97 -0.51 7.93
C LEU A 132 -4.93 -1.39 8.76
N ARG A 133 -5.69 -0.80 9.68
CA ARG A 133 -6.72 -1.52 10.45
C ARG A 133 -7.86 -1.98 9.56
N ASP A 134 -8.30 -1.15 8.63
CA ASP A 134 -9.35 -1.51 7.66
C ASP A 134 -8.88 -2.65 6.77
N ILE A 135 -7.65 -2.62 6.28
CA ILE A 135 -7.03 -3.70 5.50
C ILE A 135 -6.92 -4.98 6.35
N PHE A 136 -6.46 -4.87 7.59
CA PHE A 136 -6.36 -6.00 8.50
C PHE A 136 -7.73 -6.65 8.73
N ASN A 137 -8.77 -5.85 9.00
CA ASN A 137 -10.12 -6.36 9.16
C ASN A 137 -10.68 -6.97 7.87
N LEU A 138 -10.38 -6.40 6.71
CA LEU A 138 -10.79 -6.91 5.41
C LEU A 138 -10.17 -8.28 5.11
N ILE A 139 -8.88 -8.47 5.43
CA ILE A 139 -8.16 -9.72 5.20
C ILE A 139 -8.52 -10.77 6.25
N MET A 140 -8.53 -10.40 7.53
CA MET A 140 -8.77 -11.32 8.65
C MET A 140 -10.25 -11.64 8.87
N GLY A 141 -11.15 -10.71 8.56
CA GLY A 141 -12.60 -10.88 8.73
C GLY A 141 -13.25 -11.84 7.73
N ASN A 142 -12.50 -12.33 6.76
CA ASN A 142 -12.94 -13.30 5.77
C ASN A 142 -12.39 -14.73 6.04
N GLY A 143 -11.96 -15.00 7.27
CA GLY A 143 -11.55 -16.34 7.75
C GLY A 143 -12.72 -17.21 8.19
#